data_AF-W5YWY0-F1
#
_entry.id   AF-W5YWY0-F1
#
_cell.length_a   1.000
_cell.length_b   1.000
_cell.length_c   1.000
_cell.angle_alpha   90.00
_cell.angle_beta   90.00
_cell.angle_gamma   90.00
#
_symmetry.space_group_name_H-M   'P 1'
#
loop_
_entity.id
_entity.type
_entity.pdbx_description
1 polymer ?
#
loop_
_entity_poly.entity_id
_entity_poly.type
_entity_poly.pdbx_seq_one_letter_code
_entity_poly.pdbx_strand_id
1 'polypeptide(L)'
;MKGIDKWLALGWRHPMWDVHRFYLSLAKKKKYQKEWLEELRAEKRIALPDGSELPIDQKTVDLFFDYYGDRNKLFEEALALLRTEEEALEYCAKNNISVLKTATKSQDHHQSSKSMIAAVTHTASQVCAAKGLALEPDPQARCVWCNDHDLHVSARNLDGAIPGLANPSVVWEIKEYWGKTGGGSKMSDAVYECHLVGLELREFESRGGKNITHIVFIDGKHQWATRKSDLRRLIDLMNQV
;
A
#
# COMPACT_ATOMS: atom_id res chain seq x y z
N MET A 1 5.11 -12.42 0.85
CA MET A 1 5.14 -12.76 -0.59
C MET A 1 6.58 -12.93 -1.01
N LYS A 2 6.94 -14.07 -1.63
CA LYS A 2 8.30 -14.31 -2.13
C LYS A 2 8.44 -13.61 -3.49
N GLY A 3 9.35 -12.66 -3.62
CA GLY A 3 9.60 -11.94 -4.89
C GLY A 3 9.45 -10.42 -4.83
N ILE A 4 9.11 -9.84 -3.68
CA ILE A 4 9.10 -8.38 -3.46
C ILE A 4 10.52 -7.80 -3.50
N ASP A 5 11.52 -8.55 -3.00
CA ASP A 5 12.88 -8.06 -2.77
C ASP A 5 13.56 -7.50 -4.04
N LYS A 6 13.29 -8.09 -5.22
CA LYS A 6 13.89 -7.60 -6.48
C LYS A 6 13.33 -6.25 -6.92
N TRP A 7 12.06 -5.97 -6.63
CA TRP A 7 11.40 -4.74 -7.05
C TRP A 7 11.74 -3.59 -6.11
N LEU A 8 11.78 -3.87 -4.80
CA LEU A 8 12.27 -2.92 -3.78
C LEU A 8 13.69 -2.44 -4.09
N ALA A 9 14.57 -3.33 -4.58
CA ALA A 9 15.95 -2.98 -4.89
C ALA A 9 16.10 -1.95 -6.03
N LEU A 10 15.06 -1.74 -6.85
CA LEU A 10 15.09 -0.75 -7.94
C LEU A 10 14.88 0.67 -7.42
N GLY A 11 14.22 0.82 -6.28
CA GLY A 11 13.86 2.10 -5.68
C GLY A 11 12.68 2.77 -6.37
N TRP A 12 11.99 3.63 -5.63
CA TRP A 12 10.76 4.28 -6.08
C TRP A 12 10.90 5.26 -7.27
N ARG A 13 12.11 5.74 -7.58
CA ARG A 13 12.40 6.67 -8.69
C ARG A 13 12.87 5.99 -9.98
N HIS A 14 12.89 4.66 -10.03
CA HIS A 14 13.32 3.96 -11.24
C HIS A 14 12.38 4.26 -12.43
N PRO A 15 12.88 4.58 -13.64
CA PRO A 15 12.06 4.97 -14.79
C PRO A 15 10.99 3.96 -15.21
N MET A 16 11.21 2.67 -14.95
CA MET A 16 10.22 1.63 -15.29
C MET A 16 8.86 1.87 -14.62
N TRP A 17 8.80 2.57 -13.47
CA TRP A 17 7.55 2.83 -12.77
C TRP A 17 6.69 3.81 -13.55
N ASP A 18 7.30 4.78 -14.23
CA ASP A 18 6.59 5.72 -15.08
C ASP A 18 6.15 5.06 -16.39
N VAL A 19 6.97 4.15 -16.96
CA VAL A 19 6.55 3.30 -18.09
C VAL A 19 5.33 2.45 -17.71
N HIS A 20 5.34 1.83 -16.53
CA HIS A 20 4.22 1.05 -16.02
C HIS A 20 2.96 1.91 -15.79
N ARG A 21 3.11 3.09 -15.19
CA ARG A 21 1.99 4.03 -15.00
C ARG A 21 1.41 4.51 -16.32
N PHE A 22 2.26 4.79 -17.31
CA PHE A 22 1.82 5.14 -18.66
C PHE A 22 1.01 4.00 -19.26
N TYR A 23 1.52 2.76 -19.22
CA TYR A 23 0.78 1.56 -19.65
C TYR A 23 -0.60 1.44 -18.98
N LEU A 24 -0.68 1.71 -17.66
CA LEU A 24 -1.94 1.69 -16.93
C LEU A 24 -2.92 2.78 -17.37
N SER A 25 -2.45 3.95 -17.82
CA SER A 25 -3.33 5.00 -18.38
C SER A 25 -4.02 4.58 -19.69
N LEU A 26 -3.48 3.57 -20.38
CA LEU A 26 -4.04 3.04 -21.63
C LEU A 26 -5.18 2.05 -21.42
N ALA A 27 -5.47 1.64 -20.18
CA ALA A 27 -6.35 0.50 -19.87
C ALA A 27 -7.79 0.62 -20.41
N LYS A 28 -8.29 1.83 -20.69
CA LYS A 28 -9.62 2.05 -21.29
C LYS A 28 -9.69 1.67 -22.78
N LYS A 29 -8.55 1.45 -23.44
CA LYS A 29 -8.43 1.11 -24.85
C LYS A 29 -7.66 -0.20 -25.02
N LYS A 30 -8.28 -1.35 -24.71
CA LYS A 30 -7.61 -2.67 -24.70
C LYS A 30 -6.85 -3.01 -25.99
N LYS A 31 -7.42 -2.68 -27.15
CA LYS A 31 -6.77 -2.89 -28.45
C LYS A 31 -5.45 -2.10 -28.52
N TYR A 32 -5.53 -0.81 -28.22
CA TYR A 32 -4.37 0.09 -28.16
C TYR A 32 -3.33 -0.36 -27.14
N GLN A 33 -3.77 -0.88 -25.99
CA GLN A 33 -2.87 -1.38 -24.96
C GLN A 33 -2.07 -2.59 -25.43
N LYS A 34 -2.64 -3.48 -26.25
CA LYS A 34 -1.93 -4.62 -26.84
C LYS A 34 -0.92 -4.15 -27.89
N GLU A 35 -1.36 -3.27 -28.79
CA GLU A 35 -0.50 -2.67 -29.83
C GLU A 35 0.71 -1.97 -29.19
N TRP A 36 0.48 -1.20 -28.13
CA TRP A 36 1.53 -0.51 -27.39
C TRP A 36 2.58 -1.46 -26.78
N LEU A 37 2.18 -2.65 -26.31
CA LEU A 37 3.13 -3.65 -25.81
C LEU A 37 4.02 -4.20 -26.94
N GLU A 38 3.45 -4.42 -28.13
CA GLU A 38 4.18 -4.88 -29.31
C GLU A 38 5.17 -3.80 -29.77
N GLU A 39 4.73 -2.55 -29.83
CA GLU A 39 5.55 -1.38 -30.18
C GLU A 39 6.68 -1.14 -29.18
N LEU A 40 6.41 -1.11 -27.87
CA LEU A 40 7.45 -0.90 -26.86
C LEU A 40 8.54 -1.98 -26.96
N ARG A 41 8.16 -3.23 -27.23
CA ARG A 41 9.10 -4.35 -27.37
C ARG A 41 9.98 -4.22 -28.62
N ALA A 42 9.40 -3.81 -29.74
CA ALA A 42 10.12 -3.69 -31.01
C ALA A 42 10.98 -2.42 -31.06
N GLU A 43 10.37 -1.28 -30.74
CA GLU A 43 10.89 0.05 -31.01
C GLU A 43 11.56 0.71 -29.81
N LYS A 44 11.32 0.19 -28.59
CA LYS A 44 11.90 0.69 -27.33
C LYS A 44 11.69 2.18 -27.15
N ARG A 45 10.48 2.64 -27.50
CA ARG A 45 10.06 4.03 -27.41
C ARG A 45 8.60 4.12 -26.99
N ILE A 46 8.23 5.25 -26.39
CA ILE A 46 6.85 5.60 -26.07
C ILE A 46 6.45 6.78 -26.96
N ALA A 47 5.42 6.58 -27.79
CA ALA A 47 4.79 7.66 -28.53
C ALA A 47 3.78 8.40 -27.65
N LEU A 48 3.88 9.73 -27.60
CA LEU A 48 2.98 10.60 -26.85
C LEU A 48 1.85 11.16 -27.74
N PRO A 49 0.72 11.60 -27.15
CA PRO A 49 -0.42 12.12 -27.92
C PRO A 49 -0.12 13.35 -28.78
N ASP A 50 0.92 14.12 -28.45
CA ASP A 50 1.37 15.29 -29.21
C ASP A 50 2.33 14.93 -30.36
N GLY A 51 2.59 13.63 -30.57
CA GLY A 51 3.49 13.13 -31.60
C GLY A 51 4.96 13.10 -31.18
N SER A 52 5.30 13.56 -29.97
CA SER A 52 6.65 13.40 -29.44
C SER A 52 6.92 11.93 -29.06
N GLU A 53 8.18 11.54 -29.12
CA GLU A 53 8.61 10.18 -28.78
C GLU A 53 9.66 10.22 -27.67
N LEU A 54 9.54 9.29 -26.72
CA LEU A 54 10.50 9.09 -25.64
C LEU A 54 11.22 7.76 -25.82
N PRO A 55 12.53 7.74 -26.15
CA PRO A 55 13.30 6.50 -26.16
C PRO A 55 13.44 5.94 -24.74
N ILE A 56 13.29 4.62 -24.60
CA ILE A 56 13.41 3.88 -23.35
C ILE A 56 14.58 2.91 -23.50
N ASP A 57 15.46 2.86 -22.52
CA ASP A 57 16.60 1.94 -22.55
C ASP A 57 16.13 0.47 -22.44
N GLN A 58 16.90 -0.45 -23.02
CA GLN A 58 16.56 -1.88 -23.06
C GLN A 58 16.32 -2.46 -21.66
N LYS A 59 17.13 -2.07 -20.67
CA LYS A 59 17.03 -2.59 -19.30
C LYS A 59 15.69 -2.19 -18.67
N THR A 60 15.24 -0.96 -18.88
CA THR A 60 13.92 -0.49 -18.44
C THR A 60 12.78 -1.23 -19.13
N VAL A 61 12.89 -1.50 -20.44
CA VAL A 61 11.89 -2.30 -21.18
C VAL A 61 11.81 -3.72 -20.63
N ASP A 62 12.94 -4.36 -20.39
CA ASP A 62 13.00 -5.73 -19.85
C ASP A 62 12.38 -5.79 -18.45
N LEU A 63 12.75 -4.86 -17.56
CA LEU A 63 12.16 -4.75 -16.22
C LEU A 63 10.65 -4.52 -16.25
N PHE A 64 10.17 -3.69 -17.18
CA PHE A 64 8.73 -3.47 -17.36
C PHE A 64 8.02 -4.78 -17.72
N PHE A 65 8.53 -5.55 -18.68
CA PHE A 65 7.91 -6.81 -19.08
C PHE A 65 7.99 -7.90 -18.01
N ASP A 66 9.09 -7.95 -17.25
CA ASP A 66 9.21 -8.82 -16.10
C ASP A 66 8.17 -8.48 -15.02
N TYR A 67 8.03 -7.19 -14.68
CA TYR A 67 7.04 -6.75 -13.70
C TYR A 67 5.61 -6.97 -14.21
N TYR A 68 5.36 -6.68 -15.48
CA TYR A 68 4.08 -6.91 -16.13
C TYR A 68 3.63 -8.38 -16.01
N GLY A 69 4.55 -9.33 -16.21
CA GLY A 69 4.31 -10.76 -16.01
C GLY A 69 4.06 -11.13 -14.55
N ASP A 70 4.88 -10.61 -13.63
CA ASP A 70 4.78 -10.93 -12.20
C ASP A 70 3.55 -10.30 -11.52
N ARG A 71 3.07 -9.16 -12.00
CA ARG A 71 2.03 -8.37 -11.34
C ARG A 71 0.74 -9.13 -11.11
N ASN A 72 0.33 -10.00 -12.05
CA ASN A 72 -0.87 -10.81 -11.86
C ASN A 72 -0.65 -11.88 -10.78
N LYS A 73 0.53 -12.48 -10.72
CA LYS A 73 0.89 -13.44 -9.68
C LYS A 73 0.90 -12.78 -8.30
N LEU A 74 1.50 -11.59 -8.18
CA LEU A 74 1.47 -10.81 -6.94
C LEU A 74 0.03 -10.47 -6.51
N PHE A 75 -0.86 -10.20 -7.46
CA PHE A 75 -2.27 -9.96 -7.19
C PHE A 75 -2.98 -11.21 -6.65
N GLU A 76 -2.81 -12.37 -7.27
CA GLU A 76 -3.43 -13.61 -6.80
C GLU A 76 -2.87 -14.03 -5.43
N GLU A 77 -1.56 -13.87 -5.21
CA GLU A 77 -0.92 -14.11 -3.90
C GLU A 77 -1.47 -13.19 -2.82
N ALA A 78 -1.55 -11.89 -3.09
CA ALA A 78 -2.12 -10.94 -2.14
C ALA A 78 -3.58 -11.27 -1.82
N LEU A 79 -4.39 -11.56 -2.85
CA LEU A 79 -5.82 -11.89 -2.68
C LEU A 79 -6.02 -13.17 -1.87
N ALA A 80 -5.14 -14.16 -2.03
CA ALA A 80 -5.19 -15.41 -1.28
C ALA A 80 -4.86 -15.24 0.22
N LEU A 81 -4.11 -14.19 0.58
CA LEU A 81 -3.77 -13.87 1.97
C LEU A 81 -4.86 -13.09 2.70
N LEU A 82 -5.77 -12.44 1.97
CA LEU A 82 -6.88 -11.70 2.58
C LEU A 82 -7.89 -12.66 3.20
N ARG A 83 -8.48 -12.22 4.32
CA ARG A 83 -9.46 -12.97 5.09
C ARG A 83 -10.87 -12.46 4.84
N THR A 84 -11.87 -13.28 5.12
CA THR A 84 -13.24 -12.81 5.37
C THR A 84 -13.34 -12.23 6.79
N GLU A 85 -14.45 -11.53 7.08
CA GLU A 85 -14.68 -10.98 8.42
C GLU A 85 -14.75 -12.11 9.46
N GLU A 86 -15.38 -13.23 9.10
CA GLU A 86 -15.51 -14.42 9.92
C GLU A 86 -14.14 -15.05 10.22
N GLU A 87 -13.29 -15.20 9.21
CA GLU A 87 -11.91 -15.71 9.38
C GLU A 87 -11.07 -14.79 10.28
N ALA A 88 -11.21 -13.47 10.15
CA ALA A 88 -10.52 -12.50 10.99
C ALA A 88 -11.00 -12.53 12.46
N LEU A 89 -12.32 -12.67 12.67
CA LEU A 89 -12.90 -12.84 14.01
C LEU A 89 -12.50 -14.16 14.65
N GLU A 90 -12.48 -15.25 13.89
CA GLU A 90 -12.04 -16.55 14.36
C GLU A 90 -10.56 -16.52 14.79
N TYR A 91 -9.70 -15.83 14.02
CA TYR A 91 -8.32 -15.59 14.42
C TYR A 91 -8.24 -14.86 15.76
N CYS A 92 -9.03 -13.80 15.96
CA CYS A 92 -9.03 -13.05 17.21
C CYS A 92 -9.51 -13.92 18.39
N ALA A 93 -10.58 -14.69 18.20
CA ALA A 93 -11.11 -15.59 19.22
C ALA A 93 -10.08 -16.67 19.62
N LYS A 94 -9.42 -17.30 18.66
CA LYS A 94 -8.36 -18.31 18.90
C LYS A 94 -7.18 -17.76 19.70
N ASN A 95 -6.90 -16.47 19.56
CA ASN A 95 -5.79 -15.80 20.24
C ASN A 95 -6.24 -15.01 21.48
N ASN A 96 -7.49 -15.17 21.94
CA ASN A 96 -8.07 -14.44 23.08
C ASN A 96 -7.96 -12.90 22.93
N ILE A 97 -8.10 -12.40 21.71
CA ILE A 97 -8.06 -10.97 21.38
C ILE A 97 -9.49 -10.42 21.42
N SER A 98 -9.72 -9.41 22.25
CA SER A 98 -11.01 -8.71 22.31
C SER A 98 -11.20 -7.81 21.09
N VAL A 99 -12.35 -7.93 20.42
CA VAL A 99 -12.65 -7.19 19.19
C VAL A 99 -13.83 -6.24 19.43
N LEU A 100 -13.60 -4.96 19.14
CA LEU A 100 -14.65 -3.95 19.14
C LEU A 100 -15.36 -3.91 17.78
N LYS A 101 -16.55 -3.31 17.75
CA LYS A 101 -17.21 -2.94 16.50
C LYS A 101 -16.98 -1.48 16.19
N THR A 102 -17.03 -1.15 14.91
CA THR A 102 -17.08 0.25 14.47
C THR A 102 -18.36 0.86 15.01
N ALA A 103 -18.26 2.03 15.64
CA ALA A 103 -19.41 2.80 16.09
C ALA A 103 -19.65 3.93 15.08
N THR A 104 -20.70 3.83 14.25
CA THR A 104 -21.11 4.93 13.38
C THR A 104 -22.38 5.61 13.88
N LYS A 105 -22.52 6.91 13.59
CA LYS A 105 -23.71 7.69 13.95
C LYS A 105 -24.99 7.19 13.27
N SER A 106 -24.88 6.62 12.06
CA SER A 106 -25.97 5.89 11.40
C SER A 106 -25.84 4.40 11.71
N GLN A 107 -26.93 3.76 12.10
CA GLN A 107 -27.01 2.32 12.35
C GLN A 107 -27.45 1.54 11.09
N ASP A 108 -27.78 2.24 10.00
CA ASP A 108 -28.31 1.65 8.76
C ASP A 108 -27.22 0.97 7.92
N HIS A 109 -25.96 1.25 8.23
CA HIS A 109 -24.80 0.65 7.58
C HIS A 109 -24.23 -0.51 8.41
N HIS A 110 -23.62 -1.48 7.72
CA HIS A 110 -22.91 -2.59 8.38
C HIS A 110 -21.86 -2.05 9.35
N GLN A 111 -22.02 -2.40 10.64
CA GLN A 111 -21.05 -2.06 11.69
C GLN A 111 -19.93 -3.10 11.64
N SER A 112 -18.93 -2.83 10.80
CA SER A 112 -17.78 -3.71 10.63
C SER A 112 -17.04 -3.91 11.95
N SER A 113 -16.59 -5.14 12.20
CA SER A 113 -15.65 -5.43 13.29
C SER A 113 -14.36 -4.62 13.10
N LYS A 114 -13.65 -4.37 14.20
CA LYS A 114 -12.30 -3.83 14.24
C LYS A 114 -11.28 -4.96 14.43
N SER A 115 -11.51 -6.08 13.74
CA SER A 115 -10.77 -7.33 13.96
C SER A 115 -9.32 -7.20 13.51
N MET A 116 -9.05 -6.50 12.39
CA MET A 116 -7.68 -6.26 11.96
C MET A 116 -6.96 -5.30 12.90
N ILE A 117 -7.60 -4.18 13.28
CA ILE A 117 -7.05 -3.27 14.30
C ILE A 117 -6.67 -4.03 15.57
N ALA A 118 -7.59 -4.82 16.14
CA ALA A 118 -7.33 -5.56 17.37
C ALA A 118 -6.16 -6.55 17.22
N ALA A 119 -6.09 -7.29 16.10
CA ALA A 119 -5.02 -8.24 15.82
C ALA A 119 -3.65 -7.54 15.67
N VAL A 120 -3.59 -6.42 14.94
CA VAL A 120 -2.36 -5.64 14.74
C VAL A 120 -1.89 -5.05 16.06
N THR A 121 -2.78 -4.39 16.82
CA THR A 121 -2.47 -3.80 18.13
C THR A 121 -1.95 -4.87 19.10
N HIS A 122 -2.60 -6.02 19.18
CA HIS A 122 -2.17 -7.13 20.04
C HIS A 122 -0.77 -7.63 19.67
N THR A 123 -0.55 -7.89 18.37
CA THR A 123 0.73 -8.39 17.86
C THR A 123 1.85 -7.37 18.08
N ALA A 124 1.62 -6.10 17.75
CA ALA A 124 2.57 -5.01 17.95
C ALA A 124 2.93 -4.86 19.43
N SER A 125 1.95 -4.95 20.33
CA SER A 125 2.17 -4.89 21.78
C SER A 125 3.07 -6.02 22.27
N GLN A 126 2.83 -7.25 21.83
CA GLN A 126 3.67 -8.39 22.19
C GLN A 126 5.11 -8.24 21.68
N VAL A 127 5.28 -7.85 20.41
CA VAL A 127 6.60 -7.65 19.80
C VAL A 127 7.36 -6.52 20.50
N CYS A 128 6.71 -5.39 20.77
CA CYS A 128 7.34 -4.26 21.45
C CYS A 128 7.72 -4.61 22.89
N ALA A 129 6.84 -5.27 23.65
CA ALA A 129 7.13 -5.72 25.00
C ALA A 129 8.33 -6.68 25.04
N ALA A 130 8.38 -7.66 24.12
CA ALA A 130 9.51 -8.59 24.02
C ALA A 130 10.84 -7.91 23.66
N LYS A 131 10.79 -6.74 23.00
CA LYS A 131 11.96 -5.95 22.61
C LYS A 131 12.27 -4.78 23.55
N GLY A 132 11.46 -4.56 24.59
CA GLY A 132 11.58 -3.39 25.47
C GLY A 132 11.37 -2.05 24.74
N LEU A 133 10.56 -2.04 23.69
CA LEU A 133 10.23 -0.84 22.92
C LEU A 133 8.90 -0.23 23.39
N ALA A 134 8.82 1.09 23.38
CA ALA A 134 7.55 1.79 23.53
C ALA A 134 6.69 1.65 22.26
N LEU A 135 5.39 1.88 22.41
CA LEU A 135 4.38 1.70 21.36
C LEU A 135 3.28 2.73 21.55
N GLU A 136 2.90 3.40 20.47
CA GLU A 136 1.64 4.14 20.36
C GLU A 136 0.70 3.39 19.40
N PRO A 137 -0.26 2.60 19.91
CA PRO A 137 -1.08 1.72 19.08
C PRO A 137 -2.37 2.38 18.56
N ASP A 138 -2.73 3.58 19.02
CA ASP A 138 -3.91 4.32 18.54
C ASP A 138 -3.65 5.85 18.54
N PRO A 139 -2.78 6.35 17.64
CA PRO A 139 -2.40 7.76 17.57
C PRO A 139 -3.59 8.72 17.47
N GLN A 140 -3.75 9.57 18.49
CA GLN A 140 -4.70 10.69 18.46
C GLN A 140 -4.09 11.99 17.92
N ALA A 141 -2.82 11.98 17.53
CA ALA A 141 -2.11 13.12 16.96
C ALA A 141 -1.22 12.70 15.78
N ARG A 142 -0.65 13.70 15.09
CA ARG A 142 0.26 13.50 13.96
C ARG A 142 1.62 12.99 14.41
N CYS A 143 2.21 12.15 13.58
CA CYS A 143 3.62 11.81 13.72
C CYS A 143 4.45 13.02 13.28
N VAL A 144 5.51 13.28 14.03
CA VAL A 144 6.43 14.39 13.80
C VAL A 144 7.84 13.82 13.72
N TRP A 145 8.50 14.02 12.58
CA TRP A 145 9.91 13.75 12.41
C TRP A 145 10.67 15.07 12.40
N CYS A 146 11.68 15.17 13.23
CA CYS A 146 12.50 16.37 13.39
C CYS A 146 13.95 15.96 13.53
N ASN A 147 14.81 16.59 12.73
CA ASN A 147 16.26 16.54 12.85
C ASN A 147 16.81 17.97 12.93
N ASP A 148 18.13 18.14 12.96
CA ASP A 148 18.78 19.45 13.15
C ASP A 148 18.44 20.47 12.04
N HIS A 149 17.92 20.03 10.89
CA HIS A 149 17.74 20.84 9.68
C HIS A 149 16.36 20.71 9.01
N ASP A 150 15.51 19.77 9.45
CA ASP A 150 14.21 19.50 8.81
C ASP A 150 13.15 19.09 9.84
N LEU A 151 11.90 19.45 9.52
CA LEU A 151 10.71 19.10 10.26
C LEU A 151 9.67 18.58 9.27
N HIS A 152 9.25 17.33 9.47
CA HIS A 152 8.15 16.72 8.74
C HIS A 152 7.03 16.33 9.71
N VAL A 153 5.79 16.62 9.34
CA VAL A 153 4.59 16.22 10.08
C VAL A 153 3.71 15.45 9.12
N SER A 154 3.26 14.27 9.53
CA SER A 154 2.42 13.43 8.65
C SER A 154 1.15 14.18 8.22
N ALA A 155 0.77 14.11 6.94
CA ALA A 155 -0.52 14.59 6.44
C ALA A 155 -1.73 13.85 7.05
N ARG A 156 -1.43 12.75 7.75
CA ARG A 156 -2.25 11.82 8.55
C ARG A 156 -2.16 11.75 10.07
N ASN A 157 -3.24 11.52 10.82
CA ASN A 157 -3.07 10.58 11.93
C ASN A 157 -2.88 9.18 11.31
N LEU A 158 -1.93 8.42 11.84
CA LEU A 158 -1.64 7.05 11.42
C LEU A 158 -2.26 6.07 12.41
N ASP A 159 -2.34 4.80 12.05
CA ASP A 159 -3.02 3.78 12.87
C ASP A 159 -2.08 3.14 13.91
N GLY A 160 -0.82 3.54 13.93
CA GLY A 160 0.12 3.27 15.02
C GLY A 160 1.56 3.63 14.71
N ALA A 161 2.38 3.71 15.75
CA ALA A 161 3.74 4.20 15.69
C ALA A 161 4.65 3.57 16.77
N ILE A 162 5.92 3.37 16.43
CA ILE A 162 6.97 2.89 17.35
C ILE A 162 8.19 3.84 17.23
N PRO A 163 8.76 4.34 18.33
CA PRO A 163 8.36 4.11 19.72
C PRO A 163 7.18 5.00 20.20
N GLY A 164 6.78 5.98 19.40
CA GLY A 164 5.74 6.96 19.72
C GLY A 164 5.59 7.96 18.57
N LEU A 165 4.98 9.11 18.80
CA LEU A 165 4.67 10.07 17.73
C LEU A 165 5.81 11.02 17.36
N ALA A 166 6.82 11.16 18.23
CA ALA A 166 8.01 11.97 17.96
C ALA A 166 9.14 11.08 17.43
N ASN A 167 9.58 11.33 16.20
CA ASN A 167 10.59 10.57 15.47
C ASN A 167 10.36 9.04 15.45
N PRO A 168 9.15 8.55 15.06
CA PRO A 168 8.93 7.11 14.95
C PRO A 168 9.83 6.47 13.89
N SER A 169 10.36 5.30 14.21
CA SER A 169 11.09 4.45 13.26
C SER A 169 10.16 3.52 12.48
N VAL A 170 8.97 3.23 13.02
CA VAL A 170 7.95 2.41 12.36
C VAL A 170 6.61 3.11 12.51
N VAL A 171 5.84 3.16 11.43
CA VAL A 171 4.45 3.63 11.42
C VAL A 171 3.60 2.70 10.55
N TRP A 172 2.30 2.62 10.81
CA TRP A 172 1.42 1.84 9.97
C TRP A 172 0.04 2.44 9.73
N GLU A 173 -0.57 1.95 8.66
CA GLU A 173 -1.96 2.19 8.32
C GLU A 173 -2.71 0.86 8.21
N ILE A 174 -3.99 0.86 8.60
CA ILE A 174 -4.87 -0.31 8.54
C ILE A 174 -6.03 0.00 7.62
N LYS A 175 -6.12 -0.75 6.51
CA LYS A 175 -7.19 -0.67 5.51
C LYS A 175 -8.01 -1.95 5.56
N GLU A 176 -8.88 -2.05 6.56
CA GLU A 176 -9.83 -3.15 6.72
C GLU A 176 -11.23 -2.78 6.21
N TYR A 177 -11.85 -3.68 5.45
CA TYR A 177 -13.20 -3.50 4.96
C TYR A 177 -14.00 -4.79 5.12
N TRP A 178 -15.15 -4.74 5.82
CA TRP A 178 -16.02 -5.93 6.04
C TRP A 178 -17.46 -5.84 5.53
N GLY A 179 -17.79 -4.80 4.75
CA GLY A 179 -19.08 -4.67 4.08
C GLY A 179 -19.41 -5.77 3.05
N LYS A 180 -20.72 -5.94 2.82
CA LYS A 180 -21.29 -6.91 1.86
C LYS A 180 -21.49 -6.36 0.45
N THR A 181 -21.11 -5.10 0.22
CA THR A 181 -21.21 -4.43 -1.08
C THR A 181 -19.83 -4.34 -1.74
N GLY A 182 -19.80 -4.10 -3.06
CA GLY A 182 -18.57 -4.12 -3.87
C GLY A 182 -17.51 -3.04 -3.57
N GLY A 183 -17.62 -2.33 -2.45
CA GLY A 183 -16.70 -1.26 -2.07
C GLY A 183 -16.96 0.07 -2.80
N GLY A 184 -16.74 1.18 -2.10
CA GLY A 184 -16.97 2.55 -2.61
C GLY A 184 -15.67 3.34 -2.80
N SER A 185 -15.80 4.66 -2.99
CA SER A 185 -14.67 5.60 -3.14
C SER A 185 -13.65 5.49 -2.00
N LYS A 186 -14.10 5.19 -0.77
CA LYS A 186 -13.24 4.99 0.41
C LYS A 186 -12.06 4.05 0.20
N MET A 187 -12.21 3.03 -0.64
CA MET A 187 -11.12 2.09 -0.93
C MET A 187 -10.09 2.69 -1.89
N SER A 188 -10.52 3.54 -2.83
CA SER A 188 -9.58 4.31 -3.65
C SER A 188 -8.92 5.40 -2.82
N ASP A 189 -9.64 6.06 -1.91
CA ASP A 189 -9.08 7.05 -0.99
C ASP A 189 -7.95 6.43 -0.15
N ALA A 190 -8.14 5.21 0.36
CA ALA A 190 -7.09 4.47 1.06
C ALA A 190 -5.81 4.26 0.23
N VAL A 191 -5.92 4.03 -1.08
CA VAL A 191 -4.74 3.94 -1.95
C VAL A 191 -4.01 5.28 -2.01
N TYR A 192 -4.74 6.38 -2.19
CA TYR A 192 -4.15 7.72 -2.29
C TYR A 192 -3.55 8.18 -0.96
N GLU A 193 -4.19 7.85 0.15
CA GLU A 193 -3.68 8.11 1.50
C GLU A 193 -2.34 7.41 1.72
N CYS A 194 -2.27 6.09 1.45
CA CYS A 194 -1.03 5.33 1.59
C CYS A 194 0.07 5.85 0.66
N HIS A 195 -0.29 6.24 -0.57
CA HIS A 195 0.66 6.83 -1.51
C HIS A 195 1.19 8.16 -0.98
N LEU A 196 0.32 9.07 -0.53
CA LEU A 196 0.72 10.37 -0.01
C LEU A 196 1.69 10.22 1.17
N VAL A 197 1.32 9.43 2.17
CA VAL A 197 2.16 9.19 3.35
C VAL A 197 3.50 8.57 2.93
N GLY A 198 3.48 7.52 2.10
CA GLY A 198 4.71 6.88 1.63
C GLY A 198 5.62 7.83 0.85
N LEU A 199 5.06 8.74 0.04
CA LEU A 199 5.83 9.75 -0.69
C LEU A 199 6.46 10.75 0.28
N GLU A 200 5.67 11.30 1.20
CA GLU A 200 6.13 12.28 2.20
C GLU A 200 7.31 11.74 3.02
N LEU A 201 7.22 10.48 3.47
CA LEU A 201 8.28 9.82 4.24
C LEU A 201 9.54 9.63 3.40
N ARG A 202 9.43 9.15 2.16
CA ARG A 202 10.59 8.98 1.25
C ARG A 202 11.25 10.31 0.91
N GLU A 203 10.47 11.37 0.76
CA GLU A 203 11.04 12.70 0.54
C GLU A 203 11.81 13.19 1.78
N PHE A 204 11.25 13.01 2.98
CA PHE A 204 11.95 13.32 4.23
C PHE A 204 13.25 12.51 4.38
N GLU A 205 13.22 11.21 4.13
CA GLU A 205 14.41 10.35 4.10
C GLU A 205 15.46 10.85 3.11
N SER A 206 15.04 11.22 1.89
CA SER A 206 15.95 11.69 0.84
C SER A 206 16.68 13.00 1.17
N ARG A 207 16.13 13.81 2.08
CA ARG A 207 16.74 15.07 2.56
C ARG A 207 17.68 14.88 3.75
N GLY A 208 17.97 13.64 4.14
CA GLY A 208 18.82 13.32 5.29
C GLY A 208 18.03 12.85 6.52
N GLY A 209 16.75 12.51 6.36
CA GLY A 209 15.96 11.81 7.38
C GLY A 209 16.48 10.39 7.63
N LYS A 210 16.16 9.84 8.80
CA LYS A 210 16.37 8.40 9.08
C LYS A 210 15.35 7.58 8.31
N ASN A 211 15.71 6.36 7.92
CA ASN A 211 14.77 5.42 7.32
C ASN A 211 13.62 5.10 8.30
N ILE A 212 12.40 5.16 7.79
CA ILE A 212 11.14 4.97 8.48
C ILE A 212 10.43 3.79 7.81
N THR A 213 10.11 2.77 8.61
CA THR A 213 9.34 1.63 8.10
C THR A 213 7.86 2.01 8.08
N HIS A 214 7.30 2.20 6.88
CA HIS A 214 5.86 2.39 6.67
C HIS A 214 5.21 1.06 6.29
N ILE A 215 4.29 0.57 7.13
CA ILE A 215 3.58 -0.69 6.92
C ILE A 215 2.12 -0.40 6.59
N VAL A 216 1.58 -1.04 5.56
CA VAL A 216 0.15 -0.98 5.25
C VAL A 216 -0.45 -2.36 5.44
N PHE A 217 -1.29 -2.51 6.46
CA PHE A 217 -2.07 -3.71 6.69
C PHE A 217 -3.38 -3.60 5.92
N ILE A 218 -3.69 -4.60 5.09
CA ILE A 218 -4.94 -4.65 4.31
C ILE A 218 -5.71 -5.92 4.62
N ASP A 219 -7.03 -5.80 4.74
CA ASP A 219 -7.93 -6.96 4.85
C ASP A 219 -9.33 -6.64 4.32
N GLY A 220 -10.14 -7.68 4.11
CA GLY A 220 -11.45 -7.55 3.47
C GLY A 220 -11.50 -8.24 2.11
N LYS A 221 -11.30 -9.55 2.10
CA LYS A 221 -11.19 -10.39 0.89
C LYS A 221 -12.28 -10.10 -0.13
N HIS A 222 -13.53 -10.02 0.30
CA HIS A 222 -14.66 -9.81 -0.60
C HIS A 222 -14.59 -8.47 -1.34
N GLN A 223 -14.29 -7.38 -0.64
CA GLN A 223 -14.25 -6.05 -1.25
C GLN A 223 -13.01 -5.85 -2.10
N TRP A 224 -11.85 -6.31 -1.65
CA TRP A 224 -10.62 -6.25 -2.44
C TRP A 224 -10.70 -7.14 -3.70
N ALA A 225 -11.40 -8.27 -3.64
CA ALA A 225 -11.71 -9.09 -4.82
C ALA A 225 -12.57 -8.35 -5.85
N THR A 226 -13.45 -7.46 -5.39
CA THR A 226 -14.31 -6.64 -6.25
C THR A 226 -13.58 -5.40 -6.78
N ARG A 227 -12.72 -4.80 -5.95
CA ARG A 227 -11.92 -3.60 -6.25
C ARG A 227 -10.52 -3.96 -6.75
N LYS A 228 -10.43 -4.86 -7.73
CA LYS A 228 -9.17 -5.42 -8.25
C LYS A 228 -8.17 -4.33 -8.67
N SER A 229 -8.65 -3.24 -9.26
CA SER A 229 -7.79 -2.12 -9.66
C SER A 229 -7.11 -1.43 -8.48
N ASP A 230 -7.81 -1.27 -7.36
CA ASP A 230 -7.28 -0.61 -6.17
C ASP A 230 -6.27 -1.53 -5.45
N LEU A 231 -6.58 -2.83 -5.31
CA LEU A 231 -5.62 -3.79 -4.75
C LEU A 231 -4.33 -3.86 -5.57
N ARG A 232 -4.45 -3.87 -6.91
CA ARG A 232 -3.29 -3.85 -7.79
C ARG A 232 -2.46 -2.57 -7.67
N ARG A 233 -3.08 -1.41 -7.38
CA ARG A 233 -2.34 -0.17 -7.11
C ARG A 233 -1.59 -0.23 -5.78
N LEU A 234 -2.15 -0.84 -4.74
CA LEU A 234 -1.42 -1.08 -3.49
C LEU A 234 -0.21 -1.98 -3.72
N ILE A 235 -0.37 -3.03 -4.54
CA ILE A 235 0.75 -3.89 -4.94
C ILE A 235 1.81 -3.09 -5.70
N ASP A 236 1.40 -2.23 -6.63
CA ASP A 236 2.34 -1.35 -7.35
C ASP A 236 3.10 -0.45 -6.37
N LEU A 237 2.41 0.20 -5.42
CA LEU A 237 3.03 1.05 -4.41
C LEU A 237 3.99 0.30 -3.49
N MET A 238 3.63 -0.93 -3.09
CA MET A 238 4.47 -1.77 -2.23
C MET A 238 5.75 -2.23 -2.93
N ASN A 239 5.73 -2.39 -4.25
CA ASN A 239 6.93 -2.74 -5.01
C ASN A 239 7.73 -1.50 -5.43
N GLN A 240 7.10 -0.32 -5.39
CA GLN A 240 7.70 0.99 -5.63
C GLN A 240 8.06 1.68 -4.30
N VAL A 241 9.02 1.12 -3.57
CA VAL A 241 9.55 1.71 -2.33
C VAL A 241 11.03 2.02 -2.52
#